data_AF-A0AAD5R6A0-F1
#
_entry.id   AF-A0AAD5R6A0-F1
#
_cell.length_a   1.000
_cell.length_b   1.000
_cell.length_c   1.000
_cell.angle_alpha   90.00
_cell.angle_beta   90.00
_cell.angle_gamma   90.00
#
_symmetry.space_group_name_H-M   'P 1'
#
loop_
_entity.id
_entity.type
_entity.pdbx_description
1 polymer ?
#
loop_
_entity_poly.entity_id
_entity_poly.type
_entity_poly.pdbx_seq_one_letter_code
_entity_poly.pdbx_strand_id
1 'polypeptide(L)'
;MKKLRKNHNDKKLKLITRENIYEVEMVDNKLIWKVNGEEVDRDQMERYGVKRIHENLHEIETDEVSVVFDGYQANIKISPMYRNKQCGLCGHYDGEKWNDLRRADNEETTEIRDFHRSYITKDSECDFDETELEKDNHGLEMDLKNRNYRSREEREFNDDDDMYKFEESDDEKETRKPIHRTRVVEREYRVCFSVEPQLECPKYTTKNEVTEEEVDFVCLRSSNQETRRLLRKAREEVIPRSLLKGQNWSTTVSIPKTCTVY
;
A
#
# COMPACT_ATOMS: atom_id res chain seq x y z
N MET A 1 38.27 23.01 -10.98
CA MET A 1 37.17 22.04 -11.21
C MET A 1 35.87 22.83 -11.29
N LYS A 2 35.23 22.88 -12.46
CA LYS A 2 33.90 23.49 -12.59
C LYS A 2 32.92 22.59 -11.83
N LYS A 3 32.38 23.07 -10.71
CA LYS A 3 31.17 22.47 -10.13
C LYS A 3 30.10 22.54 -11.22
N LEU A 4 29.75 21.39 -11.78
CA LEU A 4 28.58 21.26 -12.65
C LEU A 4 27.39 21.74 -11.82
N ARG A 5 26.83 22.89 -12.19
CA ARG A 5 25.52 23.30 -11.69
C ARG A 5 24.52 22.29 -12.25
N LYS A 6 24.12 21.31 -11.45
CA LYS A 6 22.93 20.50 -11.74
C LYS A 6 21.76 21.47 -11.85
N ASN A 7 21.06 21.47 -12.97
CA ASN A 7 19.83 22.24 -13.06
C ASN A 7 18.78 21.52 -12.22
N HIS A 8 18.00 22.28 -11.45
CA HIS A 8 16.92 21.77 -10.59
C HIS A 8 15.83 20.98 -11.35
N ASN A 9 15.89 20.92 -12.69
CA ASN A 9 14.93 20.24 -13.55
C ASN A 9 15.43 18.89 -14.10
N ASP A 10 16.66 18.47 -13.81
CA ASP A 10 17.21 17.22 -14.34
C ASP A 10 16.63 16.03 -13.55
N LYS A 11 15.50 15.50 -14.04
CA LYS A 11 14.85 14.32 -13.46
C LYS A 11 15.59 13.06 -13.91
N LYS A 12 16.05 12.28 -12.93
CA LYS A 12 16.71 10.99 -13.12
C LYS A 12 15.91 9.91 -12.40
N LEU A 13 15.67 8.79 -13.07
CA LEU A 13 15.11 7.59 -12.46
C LEU A 13 16.21 6.55 -12.31
N LYS A 14 16.31 5.97 -11.12
CA LYS A 14 17.27 4.92 -10.79
C LYS A 14 16.52 3.71 -10.22
N LEU A 15 16.62 2.57 -10.90
CA LEU A 15 16.07 1.30 -10.45
C LEU A 15 17.24 0.39 -10.03
N ILE A 16 17.24 -0.05 -8.79
CA ILE A 16 18.27 -0.93 -8.23
C ILE A 16 17.64 -2.30 -8.01
N THR A 17 18.09 -3.30 -8.76
CA THR A 17 17.71 -4.70 -8.55
C THR A 17 18.87 -5.48 -7.95
N ARG A 18 18.67 -6.78 -7.69
CA ARG A 18 19.75 -7.66 -7.20
C ARG A 18 20.86 -7.86 -8.22
N GLU A 19 20.53 -7.77 -9.51
CA GLU A 19 21.43 -8.11 -10.61
C GLU A 19 22.02 -6.87 -11.27
N ASN A 20 21.20 -5.82 -11.44
CA ASN A 20 21.56 -4.66 -12.26
C ASN A 20 21.10 -3.36 -11.62
N ILE A 21 21.86 -2.29 -11.90
CA ILE A 21 21.49 -0.91 -11.58
C ILE A 21 21.16 -0.22 -12.89
N TYR A 22 19.92 0.24 -13.02
CA TYR A 22 19.44 0.96 -14.19
C TYR A 22 19.31 2.43 -13.85
N GLU A 23 19.81 3.29 -14.72
CA GLU A 23 19.71 4.74 -14.61
C GLU A 23 19.19 5.30 -15.93
N VAL A 24 18.17 6.15 -15.86
CA VAL A 24 17.62 6.83 -17.03
C VAL A 24 17.45 8.31 -16.75
N GLU A 25 17.89 9.13 -17.69
CA GLU A 25 17.82 10.59 -17.61
C GLU A 25 17.36 11.17 -18.95
N MET A 26 16.61 12.28 -18.89
CA MET A 26 16.19 13.01 -20.09
C MET A 26 17.27 14.03 -20.48
N VAL A 27 17.89 13.83 -21.63
CA VAL A 27 18.92 14.71 -22.20
C VAL A 27 18.50 15.08 -23.62
N ASP A 28 18.41 16.38 -23.92
CA ASP A 28 18.01 16.89 -25.24
C ASP A 28 16.71 16.25 -25.78
N ASN A 29 15.68 16.16 -24.92
CA ASN A 29 14.38 15.53 -25.21
C ASN A 29 14.45 14.04 -25.60
N LYS A 30 15.48 13.33 -25.14
CA LYS A 30 15.62 11.87 -25.32
C LYS A 30 15.97 11.20 -23.99
N LEU A 31 15.43 10.01 -23.77
CA LEU A 31 15.77 9.18 -22.63
C LEU A 31 17.08 8.42 -22.91
N ILE A 32 18.11 8.71 -22.12
CA ILE A 32 19.41 8.05 -22.17
C ILE A 32 19.49 7.03 -21.03
N TRP A 33 19.79 5.77 -21.36
CA TRP A 33 19.89 4.68 -20.39
C TRP A 33 21.34 4.32 -20.09
N LYS A 34 21.62 4.10 -18.82
CA LYS A 34 22.85 3.48 -18.33
C LYS A 34 22.50 2.25 -17.51
N VAL A 35 23.17 1.13 -17.77
CA VAL A 35 23.04 -0.10 -16.97
C VAL A 35 24.40 -0.40 -16.38
N ASN A 36 24.46 -0.54 -15.06
CA ASN A 36 25.70 -0.75 -14.30
C ASN A 36 26.77 0.35 -14.55
N GLY A 37 26.31 1.56 -14.86
CA GLY A 37 27.17 2.73 -15.12
C GLY A 37 27.60 2.91 -16.59
N GLU A 38 27.32 1.93 -17.47
CA GLU A 38 27.63 2.01 -18.90
C GLU A 38 26.40 2.43 -19.70
N GLU A 39 26.56 3.38 -20.63
CA GLU A 39 25.49 3.76 -21.55
C GLU A 39 25.17 2.60 -22.50
N VAL A 40 23.88 2.30 -22.65
CA VAL A 40 23.41 1.16 -23.45
C VAL A 40 22.71 1.62 -24.73
N ASP A 41 23.02 0.95 -25.83
CA ASP A 41 22.30 1.14 -27.09
C ASP A 41 20.94 0.42 -27.10
N ARG A 42 20.23 0.49 -28.23
CA ARG A 42 18.92 -0.15 -28.39
C ARG A 42 18.95 -1.67 -28.21
N ASP A 43 19.93 -2.34 -28.79
CA ASP A 43 20.01 -3.80 -28.78
C ASP A 43 20.43 -4.31 -27.38
N GLN A 44 21.19 -3.50 -26.65
CA GLN A 44 21.52 -3.74 -25.25
C GLN A 44 20.33 -3.47 -24.33
N MET A 45 19.57 -2.39 -24.55
CA MET A 45 18.33 -2.10 -23.81
C MET A 45 17.36 -3.29 -23.83
N GLU A 46 17.08 -3.82 -25.03
CA GLU A 46 16.15 -4.95 -25.20
C GLU A 46 16.65 -6.21 -24.45
N ARG A 47 17.96 -6.46 -24.42
CA ARG A 47 18.57 -7.57 -23.64
C ARG A 47 18.42 -7.41 -22.13
N TYR A 48 18.37 -6.17 -21.66
CA TYR A 48 18.23 -5.84 -20.25
C TYR A 48 16.76 -5.68 -19.79
N GLY A 49 15.79 -6.02 -20.66
CA GLY A 49 14.36 -5.90 -20.36
C GLY A 49 13.80 -4.48 -20.52
N VAL A 50 14.56 -3.58 -21.14
CA VAL A 50 14.13 -2.20 -21.40
C VAL A 50 13.51 -2.11 -22.80
N LYS A 51 12.23 -1.77 -22.86
CA LYS A 51 11.43 -1.64 -24.08
C LYS A 51 11.09 -0.18 -24.32
N ARG A 52 11.30 0.28 -25.57
CA ARG A 52 10.83 1.59 -26.01
C ARG A 52 9.41 1.48 -26.55
N ILE A 53 8.42 1.96 -25.78
CA ILE A 53 7.01 2.01 -26.22
C ILE A 53 6.82 3.16 -27.23
N HIS A 54 7.30 4.37 -26.89
CA HIS A 54 7.33 5.56 -27.75
C HIS A 54 8.66 6.32 -27.59
N GLU A 55 8.89 7.39 -28.36
CA GLU A 55 10.15 8.16 -28.35
C GLU A 55 10.62 8.57 -26.95
N ASN A 56 9.68 8.96 -26.08
CA ASN A 56 9.93 9.37 -24.69
C ASN A 56 9.05 8.58 -23.71
N LEU A 57 8.75 7.32 -24.00
CA LEU A 57 8.03 6.44 -23.07
C LEU A 57 8.68 5.07 -23.09
N HIS A 58 9.46 4.78 -22.05
CA HIS A 58 10.21 3.54 -21.91
C HIS A 58 9.64 2.72 -20.76
N GLU A 59 9.58 1.41 -20.95
CA GLU A 59 9.21 0.45 -19.90
C GLU A 59 10.43 -0.41 -19.59
N ILE A 60 10.76 -0.54 -18.32
CA ILE A 60 11.68 -1.56 -17.83
C ILE A 60 10.87 -2.64 -17.12
N GLU A 61 11.01 -3.87 -17.59
CA GLU A 61 10.34 -5.04 -17.03
C GLU A 61 11.37 -6.00 -16.45
N THR A 62 11.20 -6.32 -15.17
CA THR A 62 11.99 -7.32 -14.44
C THR A 62 11.04 -8.33 -13.81
N ASP A 63 11.54 -9.44 -13.27
CA ASP A 63 10.71 -10.46 -12.61
C ASP A 63 9.90 -9.92 -11.42
N GLU A 64 10.37 -8.84 -10.80
CA GLU A 64 9.85 -8.32 -9.53
C GLU A 64 9.11 -6.98 -9.68
N VAL A 65 9.54 -6.15 -10.64
CA VAL A 65 9.08 -4.76 -10.83
C VAL A 65 9.00 -4.43 -12.32
N SER A 66 7.92 -3.77 -12.73
CA SER A 66 7.81 -3.04 -13.99
C SER A 66 7.73 -1.53 -13.72
N VAL A 67 8.50 -0.74 -14.46
CA VAL A 67 8.47 0.73 -14.39
C VAL A 67 8.29 1.29 -15.79
N VAL A 68 7.22 2.07 -15.98
CA VAL A 68 6.99 2.87 -17.17
C VAL A 68 7.38 4.32 -16.85
N PHE A 69 8.31 4.89 -17.62
CA PHE A 69 8.87 6.21 -17.39
C PHE A 69 8.87 7.05 -18.66
N ASP A 70 8.42 8.31 -18.53
CA ASP A 70 8.35 9.26 -19.64
C ASP A 70 9.36 10.43 -19.56
N GLY A 71 10.28 10.38 -18.59
CA GLY A 71 11.18 11.50 -18.25
C GLY A 71 10.67 12.38 -17.11
N TYR A 72 9.36 12.36 -16.83
CA TYR A 72 8.72 13.24 -15.87
C TYR A 72 7.94 12.49 -14.78
N GLN A 73 7.26 11.43 -15.17
CA GLN A 73 6.39 10.57 -14.36
C GLN A 73 6.85 9.12 -14.48
N ALA A 74 6.80 8.42 -13.35
CA ALA A 74 7.06 6.99 -13.28
C ALA A 74 5.80 6.29 -12.78
N ASN A 75 5.36 5.27 -13.52
CA ASN A 75 4.32 4.35 -13.09
C ASN A 75 4.98 3.02 -12.74
N ILE A 76 4.80 2.57 -11.50
CA ILE A 76 5.50 1.42 -10.95
C ILE A 76 4.47 0.33 -10.66
N LYS A 77 4.73 -0.88 -11.15
CA LYS A 77 4.01 -2.10 -10.79
C LYS A 77 4.98 -3.05 -10.12
N ILE A 78 4.58 -3.63 -9.00
CA ILE A 78 5.39 -4.60 -8.26
C ILE A 78 4.65 -5.92 -8.11
N SER A 79 5.40 -7.01 -8.02
CA SER A 79 4.83 -8.34 -7.81
C SER A 79 4.06 -8.43 -6.48
N PRO A 80 2.92 -9.14 -6.42
CA PRO A 80 2.17 -9.40 -5.18
C PRO A 80 3.00 -10.06 -4.06
N MET A 81 4.14 -10.67 -4.39
CA MET A 81 5.08 -11.24 -3.40
C MET A 81 5.67 -10.18 -2.44
N TYR A 82 5.57 -8.90 -2.81
CA TYR A 82 5.98 -7.74 -2.02
C TYR A 82 4.87 -7.16 -1.16
N ARG A 83 3.67 -7.77 -1.14
CA ARG A 83 2.59 -7.37 -0.22
C ARG A 83 3.10 -7.36 1.23
N ASN A 84 2.78 -6.30 1.96
CA ASN A 84 3.25 -6.03 3.33
C ASN A 84 4.78 -5.87 3.50
N LYS A 85 5.55 -5.78 2.40
CA LYS A 85 7.02 -5.61 2.42
C LYS A 85 7.49 -4.29 1.81
N GLN A 86 6.60 -3.58 1.12
CA GLN A 86 6.93 -2.30 0.50
C GLN A 86 7.13 -1.21 1.57
N CYS A 87 8.10 -0.34 1.34
CA CYS A 87 8.26 0.92 2.06
C CYS A 87 8.73 2.00 1.07
N GLY A 88 8.33 3.24 1.29
CA GLY A 88 8.63 4.33 0.38
C GLY A 88 7.46 5.29 0.20
N LEU A 89 7.64 6.23 -0.73
CA LEU A 89 6.64 7.25 -1.06
C LEU A 89 5.35 6.67 -1.68
N CYS A 90 5.41 5.44 -2.22
CA CYS A 90 4.26 4.72 -2.78
C CYS A 90 3.47 3.91 -1.72
N GLY A 91 3.73 4.11 -0.43
CA GLY A 91 3.01 3.44 0.67
C GLY A 91 3.59 2.07 1.05
N HIS A 92 2.76 1.21 1.65
CA HIS A 92 3.20 -0.05 2.28
C HIS A 92 2.73 -1.34 1.60
N TYR A 93 1.91 -1.21 0.57
CA TYR A 93 1.33 -2.34 -0.16
C TYR A 93 0.71 -3.40 0.77
N ASP A 94 0.05 -2.95 1.83
CA ASP A 94 -0.70 -3.79 2.78
C ASP A 94 -2.21 -3.82 2.48
N GLY A 95 -2.70 -2.82 1.73
CA GLY A 95 -4.11 -2.64 1.38
C GLY A 95 -4.81 -1.59 2.25
N GLU A 96 -4.06 -0.92 3.13
CA GLU A 96 -4.59 -0.05 4.17
C GLU A 96 -4.26 1.44 3.90
N LYS A 97 -5.08 2.11 3.09
CA LYS A 97 -4.82 3.50 2.63
C LYS A 97 -4.58 4.57 3.72
N TRP A 98 -5.01 4.32 4.95
CA TRP A 98 -4.95 5.30 6.02
C TRP A 98 -3.56 5.40 6.67
N ASN A 99 -2.72 4.38 6.50
CA ASN A 99 -1.39 4.31 7.11
C ASN A 99 -0.26 4.61 6.11
N ASP A 100 -0.60 4.98 4.87
CA ASP A 100 0.36 5.20 3.78
C ASP A 100 1.29 6.38 4.06
N LEU A 101 0.90 7.31 4.94
CA LEU A 101 1.78 8.39 5.43
C LEU A 101 2.67 7.91 6.59
N ARG A 102 3.35 6.79 6.41
CA ARG A 102 4.37 6.33 7.37
C ARG A 102 5.76 6.76 6.92
N ARG A 103 6.46 7.41 7.82
CA ARG A 103 7.82 7.91 7.61
C ARG A 103 8.83 6.77 7.46
N ALA A 104 10.02 7.09 6.97
CA ALA A 104 11.10 6.12 6.77
C ALA A 104 11.60 5.46 8.07
N ASP A 105 11.35 6.06 9.24
CA ASP A 105 11.58 5.48 10.57
C ASP A 105 10.42 4.60 11.07
N ASN A 106 9.44 4.32 10.20
CA ASN A 106 8.25 3.52 10.45
C ASN A 106 7.25 4.17 11.44
N GLU A 107 7.35 5.48 11.68
CA GLU A 107 6.35 6.26 12.43
C GLU A 107 5.26 6.82 11.51
N GLU A 108 3.98 6.74 11.93
CA GLU A 108 2.87 7.37 11.20
C GLU A 108 2.87 8.89 11.41
N THR A 109 2.58 9.65 10.36
CA THR A 109 2.39 11.10 10.44
C THR A 109 1.12 11.54 9.69
N THR A 110 0.52 12.63 10.14
CA THR A 110 -0.54 13.33 9.39
C THR A 110 0.02 14.43 8.48
N GLU A 111 1.30 14.76 8.66
CA GLU A 111 1.97 15.82 7.91
C GLU A 111 2.68 15.26 6.69
N ILE A 112 2.12 15.55 5.51
CA ILE A 112 2.66 15.10 4.21
C ILE A 112 4.11 15.56 4.01
N ARG A 113 4.47 16.72 4.55
CA ARG A 113 5.84 17.24 4.48
C ARG A 113 6.81 16.35 5.25
N ASP A 114 6.44 15.94 6.46
CA ASP A 114 7.30 15.10 7.31
C ASP A 114 7.43 13.70 6.70
N PHE A 115 6.36 13.19 6.09
CA PHE A 115 6.38 11.97 5.28
C PHE A 115 7.39 12.09 4.14
N HIS A 116 7.26 13.08 3.24
CA HIS A 116 8.16 13.23 2.10
C HIS A 116 9.62 13.45 2.52
N ARG A 117 9.86 14.31 3.51
CA ARG A 117 11.21 14.59 4.02
C ARG A 117 11.88 13.36 4.60
N SER A 118 11.12 12.47 5.23
CA SER A 118 11.69 11.26 5.83
C SER A 118 12.33 10.31 4.80
N TYR A 119 11.88 10.34 3.54
CA TYR A 119 12.38 9.48 2.47
C TYR A 119 13.48 10.13 1.61
N ILE A 120 13.94 11.33 1.96
CA ILE A 120 15.06 11.96 1.25
C ILE A 120 16.35 11.20 1.58
N THR A 121 16.98 10.65 0.55
CA THR A 121 18.27 9.94 0.66
C THR A 121 19.42 10.94 0.75
N LYS A 122 20.26 10.81 1.78
CA LYS A 122 21.52 11.55 1.90
C LYS A 122 22.60 10.81 1.12
N ASP A 123 22.79 11.15 -0.15
CA ASP A 123 23.91 10.68 -0.96
C ASP A 123 24.77 11.85 -1.47
N SER A 124 25.94 11.55 -2.06
CA SER A 124 26.82 12.58 -2.62
C SER A 124 26.23 13.32 -3.83
N GLU A 125 25.10 12.84 -4.37
CA GLU A 125 24.41 13.41 -5.53
C GLU A 125 23.25 14.34 -5.14
N CYS A 126 22.72 14.21 -3.91
CA CYS A 126 21.66 14.99 -3.28
C CYS A 126 22.21 15.82 -2.10
N ASP A 127 22.86 16.93 -2.42
CA ASP A 127 23.28 17.95 -1.46
C ASP A 127 22.13 18.98 -1.35
N PHE A 128 21.20 18.77 -0.41
CA PHE A 128 20.06 19.67 -0.20
C PHE A 128 20.30 20.56 1.03
N ASP A 129 19.98 21.85 0.90
CA ASP A 129 20.04 22.79 2.02
C ASP A 129 18.76 22.66 2.87
N GLU A 130 18.88 22.13 4.09
CA GLU A 130 17.76 21.99 5.04
C GLU A 130 17.04 23.34 5.30
N THR A 131 17.72 24.48 5.11
CA THR A 131 17.16 25.83 5.32
C THR A 131 16.26 26.34 4.18
N GLU A 132 16.34 25.76 2.97
CA GLU A 132 15.45 26.12 1.85
C GLU A 132 14.08 25.47 1.99
N LEU A 133 14.01 24.26 2.57
CA LEU A 133 12.76 23.54 2.79
C LEU A 133 11.83 24.21 3.82
N GLU A 134 12.36 25.08 4.68
CA GLU A 134 11.56 25.84 5.66
C GLU A 134 10.83 27.05 5.05
N LYS A 135 11.26 27.52 3.87
CA LYS A 135 10.81 28.80 3.29
C LYS A 135 9.55 28.68 2.42
N ASP A 136 9.29 27.54 1.79
CA ASP A 136 8.11 27.32 0.93
C ASP A 136 7.02 26.49 1.63
N ASN A 137 6.24 27.14 2.50
CA ASN A 137 5.16 26.49 3.28
C ASN A 137 3.73 26.80 2.79
N HIS A 138 3.52 27.54 1.69
CA HIS A 138 2.15 27.90 1.27
C HIS A 138 1.61 27.20 0.02
N GLY A 139 2.47 26.69 -0.87
CA GLY A 139 2.02 26.07 -2.14
C GLY A 139 1.47 24.65 -1.98
N LEU A 140 2.27 23.75 -1.38
CA LEU A 140 1.94 22.33 -1.21
C LEU A 140 0.67 22.10 -0.38
N GLU A 141 0.47 22.88 0.69
CA GLU A 141 -0.72 22.77 1.54
C GLU A 141 -2.00 23.28 0.84
N MET A 142 -1.88 24.27 -0.05
CA MET A 142 -3.00 24.75 -0.87
C MET A 142 -3.34 23.79 -2.00
N ASP A 143 -2.35 23.19 -2.67
CA ASP A 143 -2.58 22.22 -3.74
C ASP A 143 -3.28 20.94 -3.23
N LEU A 144 -2.98 20.50 -2.00
CA LEU A 144 -3.62 19.37 -1.34
C LEU A 144 -5.03 19.68 -0.83
N LYS A 145 -5.32 20.94 -0.46
CA LYS A 145 -6.67 21.38 -0.06
C LYS A 145 -7.58 21.66 -1.26
N ASN A 146 -7.02 22.06 -2.40
CA ASN A 146 -7.79 22.48 -3.57
C ASN A 146 -7.95 21.37 -4.62
N ARG A 147 -6.99 20.44 -4.73
CA ARG A 147 -7.24 19.19 -5.42
C ARG A 147 -7.91 18.26 -4.44
N ASN A 148 -9.16 17.91 -4.74
CA ASN A 148 -9.85 16.75 -4.21
C ASN A 148 -9.01 15.47 -4.39
N TYR A 149 -7.95 15.29 -3.61
CA TYR A 149 -7.11 14.10 -3.59
C TYR A 149 -7.94 12.87 -3.15
N ARG A 150 -9.02 13.13 -2.40
CA ARG A 150 -10.04 12.13 -2.05
C ARG A 150 -11.01 11.76 -3.18
N SER A 151 -11.26 12.62 -4.17
CA SER A 151 -12.36 12.40 -5.12
C SER A 151 -11.93 11.90 -6.51
N ARG A 152 -10.62 11.78 -6.78
CA ARG A 152 -10.14 11.18 -8.04
C ARG A 152 -10.03 9.66 -7.96
N GLU A 153 -9.74 9.09 -6.79
CA GLU A 153 -9.69 7.63 -6.61
C GLU A 153 -11.07 6.95 -6.54
N GLU A 154 -12.13 7.65 -6.12
CA GLU A 154 -13.48 7.07 -6.09
C GLU A 154 -14.04 6.76 -7.49
N ARG A 155 -13.44 7.30 -8.56
CA ARG A 155 -13.85 6.98 -9.94
C ARG A 155 -13.10 5.80 -10.56
N GLU A 156 -11.91 5.46 -10.07
CA GLU A 156 -11.14 4.31 -10.57
C GLU A 156 -11.52 3.00 -9.85
N PHE A 157 -12.29 3.08 -8.76
CA PHE A 157 -12.82 1.90 -8.06
C PHE A 157 -14.01 1.20 -8.76
N ASN A 158 -14.50 1.72 -9.89
CA ASN A 158 -15.63 1.12 -10.61
C ASN A 158 -15.23 0.31 -11.84
N ASP A 159 -13.97 0.33 -12.28
CA ASP A 159 -13.59 -0.25 -13.57
C ASP A 159 -12.61 -1.45 -13.51
N ASP A 160 -12.14 -1.88 -12.33
CA ASP A 160 -11.26 -3.06 -12.19
C ASP A 160 -11.95 -4.26 -11.49
N ASP A 161 -13.22 -4.55 -11.85
CA ASP A 161 -13.93 -5.78 -11.48
C ASP A 161 -13.88 -6.85 -12.60
N ASP A 162 -12.77 -6.90 -13.34
CA ASP A 162 -12.51 -7.95 -14.33
C ASP A 162 -11.13 -8.53 -14.10
N MET A 163 -11.06 -9.70 -13.44
CA MET A 163 -10.24 -10.85 -13.82
C MET A 163 -9.92 -11.77 -12.63
N TYR A 164 -10.86 -12.63 -12.26
CA TYR A 164 -10.58 -14.02 -11.87
C TYR A 164 -11.77 -14.90 -12.27
N LYS A 165 -11.77 -15.35 -13.53
CA LYS A 165 -12.57 -16.51 -13.96
C LYS A 165 -11.93 -17.76 -13.36
N PHE A 166 -12.67 -18.47 -12.51
CA PHE A 166 -12.43 -19.89 -12.25
C PHE A 166 -13.63 -20.66 -12.80
N GLU A 167 -13.34 -21.73 -13.53
CA GLU A 167 -14.29 -22.53 -14.30
C GLU A 167 -15.32 -23.21 -13.39
N GLU A 168 -16.59 -23.19 -13.84
CA GLU A 168 -17.71 -23.93 -13.28
C GLU A 168 -17.58 -25.43 -13.57
N SER A 169 -17.80 -26.28 -12.57
CA SER A 169 -18.57 -27.52 -12.78
C SER A 169 -19.29 -28.01 -11.52
N ASP A 170 -20.59 -28.20 -11.71
CA ASP A 170 -21.54 -29.17 -11.14
C ASP A 170 -22.03 -29.06 -9.67
N ASP A 171 -23.25 -28.53 -9.55
CA ASP A 171 -24.40 -28.98 -8.74
C ASP A 171 -24.13 -29.69 -7.40
N GLU A 172 -23.92 -28.89 -6.35
CA GLU A 172 -24.45 -29.11 -5.00
C GLU A 172 -24.54 -27.73 -4.34
N LYS A 173 -25.63 -27.41 -3.63
CA LYS A 173 -25.78 -26.10 -2.94
C LYS A 173 -24.52 -25.83 -2.10
N GLU A 174 -23.64 -24.93 -2.57
CA GLU A 174 -22.33 -24.71 -1.95
C GLU A 174 -22.53 -24.24 -0.50
N THR A 175 -22.30 -25.15 0.44
CA THR A 175 -22.17 -24.80 1.85
C THR A 175 -20.73 -24.34 2.07
N ARG A 176 -20.53 -23.05 2.32
CA ARG A 176 -19.22 -22.51 2.67
C ARG A 176 -19.00 -22.67 4.17
N LYS A 177 -17.83 -23.18 4.55
CA LYS A 177 -17.48 -23.32 5.97
C LYS A 177 -17.27 -21.93 6.58
N PRO A 178 -17.78 -21.68 7.81
CA PRO A 178 -17.45 -20.47 8.55
C PRO A 178 -15.94 -20.31 8.73
N ILE A 179 -15.46 -19.08 8.73
CA ILE A 179 -14.05 -18.73 8.91
C ILE A 179 -13.79 -18.17 10.31
N HIS A 180 -12.59 -18.38 10.84
CA HIS A 180 -12.21 -17.82 12.13
C HIS A 180 -11.85 -16.34 11.99
N ARG A 181 -12.52 -15.49 12.77
CA ARG A 181 -12.28 -14.04 12.81
C ARG A 181 -12.32 -13.51 14.23
N THR A 182 -11.57 -12.45 14.50
CA THR A 182 -11.72 -11.71 15.75
C THR A 182 -13.05 -10.98 15.72
N ARG A 183 -13.98 -11.36 16.60
CA ARG A 183 -15.28 -10.71 16.69
C ARG A 183 -15.11 -9.32 17.29
N VAL A 184 -15.74 -8.32 16.69
CA VAL A 184 -15.69 -6.93 17.15
C VAL A 184 -17.06 -6.45 17.57
N VAL A 185 -17.13 -5.80 18.73
CA VAL A 185 -18.32 -5.11 19.22
C VAL A 185 -17.97 -3.65 19.50
N GLU A 186 -18.58 -2.74 18.74
CA GLU A 186 -18.42 -1.29 18.93
C GLU A 186 -19.43 -0.78 19.99
N ARG A 187 -18.95 0.10 20.87
CA ARG A 187 -19.70 0.78 21.93
C ARG A 187 -19.34 2.27 21.90
N GLU A 188 -20.16 3.10 22.54
CA GLU A 188 -20.07 4.57 22.46
C GLU A 188 -18.65 5.15 22.63
N TYR A 189 -17.84 4.59 23.54
CA TYR A 189 -16.44 5.02 23.79
C TYR A 189 -15.40 3.90 23.76
N ARG A 190 -15.80 2.70 23.32
CA ARG A 190 -14.95 1.51 23.41
C ARG A 190 -15.18 0.57 22.24
N VAL A 191 -14.12 -0.14 21.86
CA VAL A 191 -14.19 -1.22 20.88
C VAL A 191 -13.73 -2.49 21.58
N CYS A 192 -14.54 -3.54 21.53
CA CYS A 192 -14.29 -4.80 22.21
C CYS A 192 -13.96 -5.89 21.20
N PHE A 193 -12.84 -6.57 21.39
CA PHE A 193 -12.33 -7.63 20.53
C PHE A 193 -12.40 -8.98 21.24
N SER A 194 -12.88 -10.02 20.58
CA SER A 194 -12.94 -11.35 21.21
C SER A 194 -11.53 -11.83 21.56
N VAL A 195 -11.41 -12.47 22.73
CA VAL A 195 -10.16 -13.06 23.23
C VAL A 195 -9.73 -14.20 22.31
N GLU A 196 -10.68 -15.04 21.92
CA GLU A 196 -10.48 -16.14 20.99
C GLU A 196 -11.18 -15.86 19.65
N PRO A 197 -10.63 -16.35 18.53
CA PRO A 197 -11.25 -16.21 17.21
C PRO A 197 -12.59 -16.95 17.15
N GLN A 198 -13.61 -16.30 16.62
CA GLN A 198 -14.98 -16.83 16.52
C GLN A 198 -15.30 -17.19 15.07
N LEU A 199 -16.20 -18.14 14.87
CA LEU A 199 -16.68 -18.48 13.54
C LEU A 199 -17.57 -17.36 12.98
N GLU A 200 -17.29 -16.95 11.75
CA GLU A 200 -18.06 -15.96 11.01
C GLU A 200 -18.26 -16.42 9.57
N CYS A 201 -19.45 -16.16 9.02
CA CYS A 201 -19.73 -16.51 7.64
C CYS A 201 -18.98 -15.58 6.66
N PRO A 202 -18.37 -16.11 5.59
CA PRO A 202 -17.75 -15.30 4.54
C PRO A 202 -18.70 -14.28 3.92
N LYS A 203 -18.15 -13.24 3.29
CA LYS A 203 -18.95 -12.28 2.52
C LYS A 203 -19.77 -13.00 1.45
N TYR A 204 -20.97 -12.49 1.16
CA TYR A 204 -21.93 -13.05 0.19
C TYR A 204 -22.50 -14.43 0.57
N THR A 205 -22.56 -14.75 1.87
CA THR A 205 -23.21 -15.98 2.36
C THR A 205 -24.23 -15.66 3.47
N THR A 206 -25.23 -16.53 3.64
CA THR A 206 -26.24 -16.43 4.69
C THR A 206 -25.95 -17.38 5.84
N LYS A 207 -26.19 -16.93 7.08
CA LYS A 207 -26.11 -17.76 8.29
C LYS A 207 -27.39 -18.60 8.40
N ASN A 208 -27.27 -19.92 8.49
CA ASN A 208 -28.44 -20.79 8.66
C ASN A 208 -28.56 -21.24 10.11
N GLU A 209 -27.75 -22.22 10.52
CA GLU A 209 -27.76 -22.73 11.88
C GLU A 209 -26.87 -21.85 12.76
N VAL A 210 -27.41 -21.35 13.87
CA VAL A 210 -26.70 -20.44 14.78
C VAL A 210 -26.82 -20.95 16.21
N THR A 211 -25.74 -20.91 16.98
CA THR A 211 -25.72 -21.18 18.42
C THR A 211 -25.39 -19.93 19.20
N GLU A 212 -25.91 -19.85 20.42
CA GLU A 212 -25.58 -18.80 21.37
C GLU A 212 -24.49 -19.30 22.32
N GLU A 213 -23.36 -18.59 22.35
CA GLU A 213 -22.22 -18.93 23.20
C GLU A 213 -21.76 -17.70 23.97
N GLU A 214 -21.32 -17.89 25.21
CA GLU A 214 -20.72 -16.84 26.02
C GLU A 214 -19.27 -16.64 25.60
N VAL A 215 -18.95 -15.43 25.11
CA VAL A 215 -17.65 -15.10 24.54
C VAL A 215 -17.00 -13.98 25.34
N ASP A 216 -15.72 -14.18 25.66
CA ASP A 216 -14.88 -13.18 26.31
C ASP A 216 -14.32 -12.17 25.32
N PHE A 217 -14.36 -10.90 25.70
CA PHE A 217 -13.82 -9.77 24.96
C PHE A 217 -12.84 -8.95 25.80
N VAL A 218 -11.95 -8.25 25.12
CA VAL A 218 -11.11 -7.19 25.66
C VAL A 218 -11.50 -5.87 25.02
N CYS A 219 -11.95 -4.92 25.84
CA CYS A 219 -12.40 -3.61 25.41
C CYS A 219 -11.31 -2.55 25.54
N LEU A 220 -11.02 -1.88 24.43
CA LEU A 220 -10.06 -0.79 24.30
C LEU A 220 -10.80 0.54 24.07
N ARG A 221 -10.19 1.67 24.43
CA ARG A 221 -10.78 3.01 24.20
C ARG A 221 -10.78 3.34 22.71
N SER A 222 -11.92 3.76 22.16
CA SER A 222 -12.07 4.08 20.72
C SER A 222 -11.24 5.29 20.27
N SER A 223 -10.86 6.17 21.21
CA SER A 223 -10.00 7.34 20.95
C SER A 223 -8.53 6.97 20.74
N ASN A 224 -8.08 5.79 21.15
CA ASN A 224 -6.69 5.38 20.98
C ASN A 224 -6.42 4.95 19.52
N GLN A 225 -5.36 5.48 18.92
CA GLN A 225 -4.94 5.16 17.56
C GLN A 225 -4.68 3.65 17.36
N GLU A 226 -4.09 2.97 18.36
CA GLU A 226 -3.89 1.52 18.31
C GLU A 226 -5.22 0.75 18.28
N THR A 227 -6.26 1.24 18.96
CA THR A 227 -7.60 0.61 18.90
C THR A 227 -8.17 0.67 17.49
N ARG A 228 -7.98 1.80 16.79
CA ARG A 228 -8.42 1.96 15.40
C ARG A 228 -7.63 1.06 14.46
N ARG A 229 -6.32 0.90 14.71
CA ARG A 229 -5.46 -0.04 13.97
C ARG A 229 -5.93 -1.48 14.15
N LEU A 230 -6.22 -1.89 15.39
CA LEU A 230 -6.77 -3.21 15.69
C LEU A 230 -8.15 -3.42 15.06
N LEU A 231 -9.03 -2.41 15.07
CA LEU A 231 -10.35 -2.48 14.44
C LEU A 231 -10.27 -2.83 12.94
N ARG A 232 -9.28 -2.28 12.24
CA ARG A 232 -9.04 -2.55 10.82
C ARG A 232 -8.39 -3.92 10.62
N LYS A 233 -7.35 -4.23 11.41
CA LYS A 233 -6.69 -5.54 11.44
C LYS A 233 -7.68 -6.70 11.60
N ALA A 234 -8.69 -6.55 12.46
CA ALA A 234 -9.75 -7.55 12.69
C ALA A 234 -10.58 -7.89 11.43
N ARG A 235 -10.60 -7.02 10.42
CA ARG A 235 -11.39 -7.23 9.18
C ARG A 235 -10.71 -8.18 8.22
N GLU A 236 -9.39 -8.28 8.29
CA GLU A 236 -8.56 -9.03 7.35
C GLU A 236 -7.96 -10.28 8.00
N GLU A 237 -7.58 -10.19 9.27
CA GLU A 237 -6.87 -11.26 9.97
C GLU A 237 -7.29 -11.41 11.44
N VAL A 238 -6.87 -12.52 12.04
CA VAL A 238 -7.10 -12.81 13.46
C VAL A 238 -6.11 -12.03 14.31
N ILE A 239 -6.61 -11.26 15.29
CA ILE A 239 -5.80 -10.48 16.20
C ILE A 239 -5.22 -11.38 17.31
N PRO A 240 -3.88 -11.39 17.49
CA PRO A 240 -3.27 -12.09 18.61
C PRO A 240 -3.69 -11.49 19.96
N ARG A 241 -4.05 -12.36 20.91
CA ARG A 241 -4.47 -11.97 22.27
C ARG A 241 -3.46 -11.08 23.00
N SER A 242 -2.17 -11.20 22.69
CA SER A 242 -1.06 -10.40 23.26
C SER A 242 -1.16 -8.90 22.93
N LEU A 243 -1.83 -8.54 21.84
CA LEU A 243 -2.05 -7.14 21.44
C LEU A 243 -3.23 -6.51 22.18
N LEU A 244 -4.12 -7.32 22.76
CA LEU A 244 -5.32 -6.86 23.43
C LEU A 244 -5.04 -6.52 24.91
N LYS A 245 -4.75 -5.25 25.19
CA LYS A 245 -4.49 -4.73 26.55
C LYS A 245 -5.59 -3.78 26.99
N GLY A 246 -6.67 -4.33 27.56
CA GLY A 246 -7.86 -3.56 27.91
C GLY A 246 -8.67 -4.17 29.05
N GLN A 247 -9.90 -3.66 29.22
CA GLN A 247 -10.82 -4.20 30.23
C GLN A 247 -11.53 -5.44 29.68
N ASN A 248 -11.55 -6.53 30.44
CA ASN A 248 -12.29 -7.73 30.06
C ASN A 248 -13.80 -7.50 30.18
N TRP A 249 -14.56 -8.09 29.27
CA TRP A 249 -16.01 -8.07 29.26
C TRP A 249 -16.51 -9.31 28.52
N SER A 250 -17.57 -9.95 29.01
CA SER A 250 -18.10 -11.18 28.41
C SER A 250 -19.58 -10.98 28.06
N THR A 251 -20.03 -11.62 26.99
CA THR A 251 -21.43 -11.59 26.56
C THR A 251 -21.77 -12.79 25.69
N THR A 252 -23.06 -13.09 25.59
CA THR A 252 -23.58 -14.04 24.63
C THR A 252 -23.52 -13.48 23.22
N VAL A 253 -23.03 -14.28 22.27
CA VAL A 253 -22.95 -13.95 20.84
C VAL A 253 -23.52 -15.10 20.01
N SER A 254 -24.14 -14.77 18.87
CA SER A 254 -24.67 -15.74 17.93
C SER A 254 -23.62 -16.19 16.91
N ILE A 255 -23.22 -17.45 16.98
CA ILE A 255 -22.15 -18.09 16.20
C ILE A 255 -22.75 -19.02 15.13
N PRO A 256 -22.48 -18.79 13.84
CA PRO A 256 -22.99 -19.64 12.76
C PRO A 256 -22.25 -20.99 12.69
N LYS A 257 -23.01 -22.08 12.53
CA LYS A 257 -22.51 -23.43 12.25
C LYS A 257 -22.33 -23.69 10.77
N THR A 258 -23.24 -23.18 9.95
CA THR A 258 -23.24 -23.38 8.49
C THR A 258 -23.55 -22.08 7.76
N CYS A 259 -22.88 -21.88 6.62
CA CYS A 259 -23.11 -20.75 5.73
C CYS A 259 -23.50 -21.28 4.35
N THR A 260 -24.50 -20.68 3.72
CA THR A 260 -24.91 -21.02 2.35
C THR A 260 -24.69 -19.84 1.41
N VAL A 261 -24.19 -20.13 0.21
CA VAL A 261 -24.11 -19.16 -0.88
C VAL A 261 -25.52 -18.94 -1.45
N TYR A 262 -25.80 -17.70 -1.85
CA TYR A 262 -27.06 -17.32 -2.49
C TYR A 262 -27.10 -17.76 -3.96
#